data_AF-A0A382NBD2-F1
#
_entry.id   AF-A0A382NBD2-F1
#
_cell.length_a   1.000
_cell.length_b   1.000
_cell.length_c   1.000
_cell.angle_alpha   90.00
_cell.angle_beta   90.00
_cell.angle_gamma   90.00
#
_symmetry.space_group_name_H-M   'P 1'
#
loop_
_entity.id
_entity.type
_entity.pdbx_description
1 polymer ?
#
loop_
_entity_poly.entity_id
_entity_poly.type
_entity_poly.pdbx_seq_one_letter_code
_entity_poly.pdbx_strand_id
1 'polypeptide(L)'
;MTNQTDKILSDQASSKQASSEQPSALGEYSLATITFWLAFGTFVIGCSEFAAMGLLPYFADDFGITENVAGHAISAYAIGVVVGAPLITIFFSRLARRTMLISMMVFYAGGNLLTALAWSEWTMNIARFIAGLPHGAYFGIAMLFAADIAGKNKRAQAVSNVILGLAIAN
;
A
#
# COMPACT_ATOMS: atom_id res chain seq x y z
N MET A 1 36.82 35.88 41.54
CA MET A 1 36.48 36.06 40.10
C MET A 1 35.86 34.78 39.49
N THR A 2 35.10 34.00 40.28
CA THR A 2 34.68 32.63 39.91
C THR A 2 33.22 32.51 39.44
N ASN A 3 32.45 33.61 39.49
CA ASN A 3 30.99 33.57 39.32
C ASN A 3 30.54 33.63 37.84
N GLN A 4 31.37 34.16 36.93
CA GLN A 4 30.97 34.33 35.52
C GLN A 4 31.02 33.02 34.72
N THR A 5 31.99 32.14 34.99
CA THR A 5 32.17 30.89 34.24
C THR A 5 31.08 29.87 34.56
N ASP A 6 30.67 29.78 35.84
CA ASP A 6 29.59 28.90 36.28
C ASP A 6 28.22 29.34 35.75
N LYS A 7 28.02 30.65 35.60
CA LYS A 7 26.80 31.19 35.01
C LYS A 7 26.68 30.87 33.51
N ILE A 8 27.80 30.96 32.78
CA ILE A 8 27.83 30.60 31.36
C ILE A 8 27.55 29.11 31.18
N LEU A 9 28.13 28.23 32.01
CA LEU A 9 27.92 26.79 31.92
C LEU A 9 26.49 26.37 32.26
N SER A 10 25.86 27.03 33.24
CA SER A 10 24.46 26.78 33.61
C SER A 10 23.47 27.32 32.58
N ASP A 11 23.72 28.49 32.00
CA ASP A 11 22.92 29.04 30.89
C ASP A 11 23.07 28.17 29.62
N GLN A 12 24.26 27.66 29.33
CA GLN A 12 24.48 26.72 28.22
C GLN A 12 23.78 25.37 28.48
N ALA A 13 23.84 24.84 29.70
CA ALA A 13 23.11 23.62 30.05
C ALA A 13 21.59 23.82 29.94
N SER A 14 21.06 24.95 30.42
CA SER A 14 19.64 25.30 30.34
C SER A 14 19.18 25.51 28.89
N SER A 15 19.98 26.17 28.05
CA SER A 15 19.68 26.35 26.62
C SER A 15 19.73 25.04 25.83
N LYS A 16 20.62 24.11 26.17
CA LYS A 16 20.75 22.80 25.53
C LYS A 16 19.61 21.86 25.90
N GLN A 17 19.07 22.01 27.12
CA GLN A 17 17.94 21.23 27.63
C GLN A 17 16.60 21.78 27.11
N ALA A 18 16.49 23.10 26.90
CA ALA A 18 15.33 23.73 26.25
C ALA A 18 15.21 23.37 24.75
N SER A 19 16.32 23.01 24.09
CA SER A 19 16.32 22.59 22.68
C SER A 19 15.95 21.13 22.42
N SER A 20 15.74 20.29 23.45
CA SER A 20 15.42 18.86 23.29
C SER A 20 13.94 18.50 23.46
N GLU A 21 13.06 19.47 23.74
CA GLU A 21 11.61 19.25 23.95
C GLU A 21 10.75 20.15 23.05
N GLN A 22 11.03 20.19 21.76
CA GLN A 22 10.02 20.62 20.80
C GLN A 22 9.40 19.38 20.15
N PRO A 23 8.17 19.00 20.53
CA PRO A 23 7.38 18.04 19.78
C PRO A 23 7.28 18.56 18.35
N SER A 24 7.84 17.81 17.40
CA SER A 24 7.74 18.15 15.99
C SER A 24 6.27 18.24 15.60
N ALA A 25 5.82 19.44 15.24
CA ALA A 25 4.47 19.76 14.77
C ALA A 25 4.21 19.21 13.34
N LEU A 26 4.47 17.91 13.14
CA LEU A 26 3.90 17.13 12.05
C LEU A 26 2.72 16.38 12.66
N GLY A 27 1.50 16.74 12.26
CA GLY A 27 0.24 16.32 12.88
C GLY A 27 0.21 14.84 13.29
N GLU A 28 -0.33 14.61 14.48
CA GLU A 28 -0.33 13.38 15.30
C GLU A 28 -0.98 12.14 14.65
N TYR A 29 -0.50 11.69 13.50
CA TYR A 29 -0.87 10.36 13.01
C TYR A 29 0.00 9.32 13.72
N SER A 30 -0.59 8.62 14.68
CA SER A 30 0.06 7.50 15.35
C SER A 30 0.49 6.45 14.32
N LEU A 31 1.63 5.80 14.56
CA LEU A 31 2.12 4.64 13.80
C LEU A 31 0.99 3.61 13.56
N ALA A 32 0.12 3.44 14.56
CA ALA A 32 -1.05 2.58 14.47
C ALA A 32 -2.03 3.02 13.38
N THR A 33 -2.34 4.31 13.28
CA THR A 33 -3.24 4.87 12.25
C THR A 33 -2.67 4.67 10.86
N ILE A 34 -1.38 4.93 10.65
CA ILE A 34 -0.74 4.74 9.34
C ILE A 34 -0.76 3.26 8.97
N THR A 35 -0.35 2.38 9.90
CA THR A 35 -0.34 0.93 9.67
C THR A 35 -1.74 0.40 9.37
N PHE A 36 -2.77 0.92 10.06
CA PHE A 36 -4.16 0.57 9.80
C PHE A 36 -4.57 0.90 8.36
N TRP A 37 -4.27 2.09 7.86
CA TRP A 37 -4.61 2.46 6.47
C TRP A 37 -3.83 1.62 5.44
N LEU A 38 -2.58 1.28 5.73
CA LEU A 38 -1.80 0.40 4.87
C LEU A 38 -2.40 -1.01 4.82
N ALA A 39 -2.76 -1.56 5.98
CA ALA A 39 -3.44 -2.85 6.12
C ALA A 39 -4.84 -2.83 5.48
N PHE A 40 -5.54 -1.70 5.57
CA PHE A 40 -6.84 -1.54 4.91
C PHE A 40 -6.70 -1.63 3.39
N GLY A 41 -5.65 -1.05 2.80
CA GLY A 41 -5.40 -1.20 1.37
C GLY A 41 -5.06 -2.64 0.96
N THR A 42 -4.29 -3.38 1.77
CA THR A 42 -4.03 -4.81 1.48
C THR A 42 -5.28 -5.68 1.66
N PHE A 43 -6.16 -5.33 2.61
CA PHE A 43 -7.48 -5.94 2.75
C PHE A 43 -8.35 -5.70 1.52
N VAL A 44 -8.47 -4.44 1.06
CA VAL A 44 -9.26 -4.10 -0.14
C VAL A 44 -8.77 -4.88 -1.35
N ILE A 45 -7.46 -4.91 -1.57
CA ILE A 45 -6.84 -5.69 -2.64
C ILE A 45 -7.17 -7.17 -2.53
N GLY A 46 -7.01 -7.74 -1.33
CA GLY A 46 -7.31 -9.14 -1.06
C GLY A 46 -8.76 -9.48 -1.37
N CYS A 47 -9.71 -8.66 -0.91
CA CYS A 47 -11.13 -8.89 -1.13
C CYS A 47 -11.45 -8.96 -2.62
N SER A 48 -10.95 -8.03 -3.45
CA SER A 48 -11.22 -8.05 -4.89
C SER A 48 -10.53 -9.20 -5.61
N GLU A 49 -9.35 -9.62 -5.18
CA GLU A 49 -8.66 -10.76 -5.78
C GLU A 49 -9.35 -12.09 -5.47
N PHE A 50 -9.67 -12.33 -4.20
CA PHE A 50 -10.31 -13.58 -3.76
C PHE A 50 -11.78 -13.66 -4.15
N ALA A 51 -12.51 -12.54 -4.13
CA ALA A 51 -13.89 -12.50 -4.63
C ALA A 51 -13.96 -12.94 -6.09
N ALA A 52 -12.97 -12.55 -6.90
CA ALA A 52 -12.95 -12.91 -8.30
C ALA A 52 -12.71 -14.40 -8.57
N MET A 53 -12.10 -15.13 -7.63
CA MET A 53 -11.98 -16.59 -7.69
C MET A 53 -13.33 -17.27 -7.42
N GLY A 54 -14.09 -16.75 -6.45
CA GLY A 54 -15.46 -17.22 -6.16
C GLY A 54 -16.49 -16.85 -7.22
N LEU A 55 -16.24 -15.76 -7.96
CA LEU A 55 -17.11 -15.27 -9.04
C LEU A 55 -16.85 -15.94 -10.41
N LEU A 56 -15.86 -16.83 -10.51
CA LEU A 56 -15.45 -17.42 -11.78
C LEU A 56 -16.60 -18.10 -12.57
N PRO A 57 -17.50 -18.87 -11.93
CA PRO A 57 -18.65 -19.46 -12.64
C PRO A 57 -19.61 -18.41 -13.20
N TYR A 58 -19.76 -17.27 -12.51
CA TYR A 58 -20.61 -16.17 -12.96
C TYR A 58 -20.00 -15.44 -14.16
N PHE A 59 -18.68 -15.23 -14.16
CA PHE A 59 -17.99 -14.71 -15.35
C PHE A 59 -18.15 -15.63 -16.55
N ALA A 60 -18.12 -16.95 -16.34
CA ALA A 60 -18.34 -17.92 -17.40
C ALA A 60 -19.76 -17.82 -17.97
N ASP A 61 -20.77 -17.72 -17.09
CA ASP A 61 -22.18 -17.58 -17.47
C ASP A 61 -22.47 -16.25 -18.20
N ASP A 62 -21.99 -15.12 -17.66
CA ASP A 62 -22.21 -13.78 -18.21
C ASP A 62 -21.69 -13.62 -19.65
N PHE A 63 -20.57 -14.28 -19.98
CA PHE A 63 -19.97 -14.23 -21.32
C PHE A 63 -20.29 -15.46 -22.18
N GLY A 64 -21.03 -16.44 -21.67
CA GLY A 64 -21.33 -17.69 -22.37
C GLY A 64 -20.08 -18.52 -22.73
N ILE A 65 -19.06 -18.47 -21.88
CA ILE A 65 -17.76 -19.16 -22.05
C ILE A 65 -17.59 -20.28 -21.01
N THR A 66 -16.53 -21.09 -21.14
CA THR A 66 -16.20 -22.09 -20.12
C THR A 66 -15.43 -21.46 -18.96
N GLU A 67 -15.51 -22.07 -17.76
CA GLU A 67 -14.73 -21.64 -16.58
C GLU A 67 -13.22 -21.58 -16.85
N ASN A 68 -12.70 -22.47 -17.69
CA ASN A 68 -11.29 -22.47 -18.09
C ASN A 68 -10.92 -21.15 -18.80
N VAL A 69 -11.76 -20.70 -19.74
CA VAL A 69 -11.55 -19.43 -20.45
C VAL A 69 -11.77 -18.24 -19.52
N ALA A 70 -12.78 -18.29 -18.64
CA ALA A 70 -12.97 -17.26 -17.62
C ALA A 70 -11.75 -17.13 -16.69
N GLY A 71 -11.00 -18.22 -16.49
CA GLY A 71 -9.73 -18.26 -15.75
C GLY A 71 -8.65 -17.35 -16.32
N HIS A 72 -8.71 -17.01 -17.62
CA HIS A 72 -7.78 -16.06 -18.23
C HIS A 72 -7.80 -14.69 -17.54
N ALA A 73 -8.93 -14.29 -16.96
CA ALA A 73 -9.04 -13.04 -16.21
C ALA A 73 -8.14 -13.03 -14.96
N ILE A 74 -8.01 -14.18 -14.28
CA ILE A 74 -7.12 -14.34 -13.13
C ILE A 74 -5.66 -14.35 -13.59
N SER A 75 -5.35 -15.07 -14.67
CA SER A 75 -4.01 -15.09 -15.25
C SER A 75 -3.55 -13.70 -15.73
N ALA A 76 -4.45 -12.96 -16.40
CA ALA A 76 -4.18 -11.60 -16.85
C ALA A 76 -3.88 -10.66 -15.68
N TYR A 77 -4.65 -10.76 -14.59
CA TYR A 77 -4.37 -10.03 -13.36
C TYR A 77 -2.98 -10.36 -12.81
N ALA A 78 -2.64 -11.64 -12.70
CA ALA A 78 -1.32 -12.09 -12.20
C ALA A 78 -0.15 -11.56 -13.07
N ILE A 79 -0.30 -11.58 -14.39
CA ILE A 79 0.68 -10.98 -15.32
C ILE A 79 0.79 -9.47 -15.05
N GLY A 80 -0.35 -8.79 -14.85
CA GLY A 80 -0.40 -7.39 -14.45
C GLY A 80 0.38 -7.11 -13.17
N VAL A 81 0.25 -7.94 -12.14
CA VAL A 81 1.00 -7.79 -10.87
C VAL A 81 2.51 -7.89 -11.09
N VAL A 82 2.94 -8.92 -11.83
CA VAL A 82 4.37 -9.20 -12.09
C VAL A 82 5.01 -8.08 -12.91
N VAL A 83 4.30 -7.57 -13.91
CA VAL A 83 4.77 -6.52 -14.82
C VAL A 83 4.68 -5.15 -14.13
N GLY A 84 3.59 -4.87 -13.42
CA GLY A 84 3.31 -3.59 -12.80
C GLY A 84 4.26 -3.22 -11.67
N ALA A 85 4.65 -4.19 -10.84
CA ALA A 85 5.58 -3.95 -9.73
C ALA A 85 6.90 -3.26 -10.16
N PRO A 86 7.71 -3.81 -11.10
CA PRO A 86 8.94 -3.17 -11.55
C PRO A 86 8.68 -1.88 -12.32
N LEU A 87 7.68 -1.86 -13.22
CA LEU A 87 7.33 -0.69 -14.01
C LEU A 87 7.02 0.51 -13.11
N ILE A 88 6.05 0.36 -12.21
CA ILE A 88 5.63 1.44 -11.32
C ILE A 88 6.75 1.83 -10.37
N THR A 89 7.51 0.87 -9.83
CA THR A 89 8.62 1.18 -8.93
C THR A 89 9.68 2.05 -9.61
N ILE A 90 9.99 1.79 -10.89
CA ILE A 90 10.95 2.59 -11.67
C ILE A 90 10.37 3.98 -11.94
N PHE A 91 9.16 4.06 -12.50
CA PHE A 91 8.54 5.32 -12.94
C PHE A 91 8.18 6.26 -11.78
N PHE A 92 7.78 5.72 -10.62
CA PHE A 92 7.27 6.50 -9.50
C PHE A 92 8.30 6.69 -8.37
N SER A 93 9.55 6.25 -8.55
CA SER A 93 10.63 6.30 -7.55
C SER A 93 10.91 7.67 -6.93
N ARG A 94 10.52 8.77 -7.59
CA ARG A 94 10.77 10.15 -7.16
C ARG A 94 9.58 10.81 -6.44
N LEU A 95 8.42 10.16 -6.38
CA LEU A 95 7.25 10.72 -5.69
C LEU A 95 7.29 10.48 -4.18
N ALA A 96 6.58 11.32 -3.43
CA ALA A 96 6.38 11.10 -2.00
C ALA A 96 5.59 9.80 -1.76
N ARG A 97 6.00 9.01 -0.77
CA ARG A 97 5.41 7.68 -0.47
C ARG A 97 3.89 7.72 -0.29
N ARG A 98 3.37 8.75 0.41
CA ARG A 98 1.92 8.96 0.58
C ARG A 98 1.21 9.11 -0.77
N THR A 99 1.75 9.94 -1.66
CA THR A 99 1.18 10.18 -2.99
C THR A 99 1.23 8.90 -3.83
N MET A 100 2.32 8.13 -3.77
CA MET A 100 2.41 6.84 -4.44
C MET A 100 1.31 5.90 -3.97
N LEU A 101 1.20 5.65 -2.67
CA LEU A 101 0.21 4.73 -2.10
C LEU A 101 -1.23 5.12 -2.45
N ILE A 102 -1.57 6.41 -2.34
CA ILE A 102 -2.90 6.91 -2.71
C ILE A 102 -3.14 6.76 -4.20
N SER A 103 -2.18 7.13 -5.04
CA SER A 103 -2.31 7.01 -6.50
C SER A 103 -2.52 5.56 -6.94
N MET A 104 -1.85 4.61 -6.29
CA MET A 104 -2.03 3.18 -6.54
C MET A 104 -3.42 2.71 -6.15
N MET A 105 -3.96 3.15 -5.00
CA MET A 105 -5.32 2.80 -4.60
C MET A 105 -6.38 3.40 -5.53
N VAL A 106 -6.19 4.63 -6.00
CA VAL A 106 -7.08 5.25 -6.99
C VAL A 106 -7.01 4.51 -8.32
N PHE A 107 -5.81 4.17 -8.79
CA PHE A 107 -5.62 3.36 -10.00
C PHE A 107 -6.29 1.99 -9.84
N TYR A 108 -6.09 1.33 -8.70
CA TYR A 108 -6.67 0.03 -8.41
C TYR A 108 -8.19 0.06 -8.44
N ALA A 109 -8.80 1.06 -7.81
CA ALA A 109 -10.24 1.28 -7.86
C ALA A 109 -10.72 1.51 -9.30
N GLY A 110 -9.98 2.30 -10.09
CA GLY A 110 -10.28 2.50 -11.51
C GLY A 110 -10.21 1.21 -12.34
N GLY A 111 -9.18 0.38 -12.14
CA GLY A 111 -9.05 -0.91 -12.83
C GLY A 111 -10.16 -1.90 -12.46
N ASN A 112 -10.58 -1.93 -11.20
CA ASN A 112 -11.71 -2.73 -10.76
C ASN A 112 -13.04 -2.20 -11.31
N LEU A 113 -13.21 -0.88 -11.41
CA LEU A 113 -14.38 -0.28 -12.07
C LEU A 113 -14.43 -0.64 -13.55
N LEU A 114 -13.30 -0.63 -14.25
CA LEU A 114 -13.22 -1.10 -15.64
C LEU A 114 -13.61 -2.58 -15.75
N THR A 115 -13.26 -3.40 -14.76
CA THR A 115 -13.65 -4.82 -14.73
C THR A 115 -15.17 -4.96 -14.59
N ALA A 116 -15.78 -4.16 -13.72
CA ALA A 116 -17.24 -4.14 -13.55
C ALA A 116 -18.01 -3.63 -14.79
N LEU A 117 -17.36 -2.84 -15.65
CA LEU A 117 -17.95 -2.32 -16.90
C LEU A 117 -17.60 -3.17 -18.13
N ALA A 118 -16.92 -4.31 -17.97
CA ALA A 118 -16.51 -5.13 -19.10
C ALA A 118 -17.72 -5.74 -19.84
N TRP A 119 -17.72 -5.66 -21.17
CA TRP A 119 -18.80 -6.14 -22.03
C TRP A 119 -18.45 -7.44 -22.76
N SER A 120 -17.20 -7.89 -22.66
CA SER A 120 -16.70 -9.11 -23.27
C SER A 120 -15.53 -9.69 -22.47
N GLU A 121 -15.27 -11.00 -22.63
CA GLU A 121 -14.12 -11.70 -22.05
C GLU A 121 -12.81 -10.95 -22.28
N TRP A 122 -12.60 -10.46 -23.51
CA TRP A 122 -11.38 -9.76 -23.88
C TRP A 122 -11.23 -8.42 -23.15
N THR A 123 -12.31 -7.65 -23.03
CA THR A 123 -12.32 -6.39 -22.28
C THR A 123 -12.13 -6.62 -20.78
N MET A 124 -12.70 -7.70 -20.23
CA MET A 124 -12.50 -8.11 -18.84
C MET A 124 -11.04 -8.48 -18.59
N ASN A 125 -10.41 -9.26 -19.46
CA ASN A 125 -9.01 -9.64 -19.32
C ASN A 125 -8.08 -8.41 -19.33
N ILE A 126 -8.32 -7.44 -20.21
CA ILE A 126 -7.56 -6.19 -20.22
C ILE A 126 -7.81 -5.40 -18.93
N ALA A 127 -9.06 -5.25 -18.51
CA ALA A 127 -9.38 -4.52 -17.29
C ALA A 127 -8.72 -5.17 -16.06
N ARG A 128 -8.69 -6.50 -16.00
CA ARG A 128 -8.03 -7.29 -14.96
C ARG A 128 -6.51 -7.14 -15.01
N PHE A 129 -5.91 -7.16 -16.19
CA PHE A 129 -4.49 -6.85 -16.36
C PHE A 129 -4.16 -5.46 -15.82
N ILE A 130 -4.96 -4.44 -16.19
CA ILE A 130 -4.81 -3.07 -15.71
C ILE A 130 -4.97 -3.03 -14.18
N ALA A 131 -6.00 -3.65 -13.62
CA ALA A 131 -6.23 -3.71 -12.16
C ALA A 131 -5.05 -4.37 -11.41
N GLY A 132 -4.37 -5.33 -12.03
CA GLY A 132 -3.19 -5.98 -11.46
C GLY A 132 -1.94 -5.09 -11.40
N LEU A 133 -1.81 -4.09 -12.29
CA LEU A 133 -0.61 -3.24 -12.36
C LEU A 133 -0.23 -2.56 -11.03
N PRO A 134 -1.11 -1.80 -10.35
CA PRO A 134 -0.76 -1.10 -9.11
C PRO A 134 -0.60 -2.04 -7.91
N HIS A 135 -1.15 -3.25 -7.97
CA HIS A 135 -1.23 -4.18 -6.83
C HIS A 135 0.16 -4.52 -6.28
N GLY A 136 1.05 -5.06 -7.12
CA GLY A 136 2.37 -5.50 -6.67
C GLY A 136 3.23 -4.35 -6.14
N ALA A 137 3.14 -3.17 -6.77
CA ALA A 137 3.85 -1.97 -6.33
C ALA A 137 3.32 -1.46 -4.98
N TYR A 138 2.00 -1.40 -4.81
CA TYR A 138 1.39 -0.99 -3.54
C TYR A 138 1.86 -1.89 -2.40
N PHE A 139 1.79 -3.21 -2.57
CA PHE A 139 2.21 -4.17 -1.55
C PHE A 139 3.66 -3.96 -1.10
N GLY A 140 4.59 -3.89 -2.06
CA GLY A 140 6.01 -3.69 -1.76
C GLY A 140 6.29 -2.36 -1.06
N ILE A 141 5.71 -1.26 -1.56
CA ILE A 141 5.92 0.09 -1.00
C ILE A 141 5.25 0.22 0.36
N ALA A 142 4.05 -0.33 0.56
CA ALA A 142 3.34 -0.27 1.83
C ALA A 142 4.11 -1.00 2.93
N MET A 143 4.60 -2.22 2.67
CA MET A 143 5.41 -2.97 3.63
C MET A 143 6.73 -2.26 3.94
N LEU A 144 7.41 -1.74 2.92
CA LEU A 144 8.65 -0.98 3.12
C LEU A 144 8.41 0.30 3.91
N PHE A 145 7.32 1.02 3.61
CA PHE A 145 6.95 2.23 4.32
C PHE A 145 6.62 1.95 5.78
N ALA A 146 5.81 0.93 6.06
CA ALA A 146 5.48 0.49 7.42
C ALA A 146 6.73 0.10 8.23
N ALA A 147 7.65 -0.66 7.62
CA ALA A 147 8.90 -1.05 8.27
C ALA A 147 9.80 0.16 8.57
N ASP A 148 9.83 1.14 7.68
CA ASP A 148 10.65 2.34 7.84
C ASP A 148 10.16 3.22 8.99
N ILE A 149 8.84 3.48 9.05
CA ILE A 149 8.23 4.30 10.11
C ILE A 149 8.24 3.61 11.48
N ALA A 150 8.22 2.27 11.53
CA ALA A 150 8.21 1.52 12.78
C ALA A 150 9.59 1.45 13.47
N GLY A 151 10.66 1.77 12.76
CA GLY A 151 12.03 1.69 13.26
C GLY A 151 12.58 0.25 13.36
N LYS A 152 13.89 0.12 13.59
CA LYS A 152 14.65 -1.13 13.45
C LYS A 152 14.10 -2.31 14.27
N ASN A 153 13.58 -2.05 15.47
CA ASN A 153 13.17 -3.09 16.41
C ASN A 153 11.75 -3.64 16.13
N LYS A 154 10.94 -2.94 15.32
CA LYS A 154 9.53 -3.29 15.08
C LYS A 154 9.20 -3.51 13.61
N ARG A 155 10.21 -3.61 12.74
CA ARG A 155 10.03 -3.78 11.29
C ARG A 155 9.19 -4.99 10.93
N ALA A 156 9.55 -6.17 11.46
CA ALA A 156 8.83 -7.41 11.20
C ALA A 156 7.38 -7.34 11.68
N GLN A 157 7.14 -6.75 12.85
CA GLN A 157 5.79 -6.55 13.38
C GLN A 157 4.97 -5.61 12.49
N ALA A 158 5.54 -4.50 12.02
CA ALA A 158 4.86 -3.55 11.16
C ALA A 158 4.50 -4.16 9.80
N VAL A 159 5.42 -4.93 9.19
CA VAL A 159 5.14 -5.68 7.95
C VAL A 159 4.04 -6.72 8.17
N SER A 160 4.11 -7.48 9.26
CA SER A 160 3.07 -8.45 9.61
C SER A 160 1.70 -7.79 9.78
N ASN A 161 1.63 -6.63 10.42
CA ASN A 161 0.38 -5.88 10.58
C ASN A 161 -0.22 -5.41 9.23
N VAL A 162 0.62 -5.07 8.25
CA VAL A 162 0.14 -4.75 6.90
C VAL A 162 -0.38 -6.01 6.20
N ILE A 163 0.31 -7.15 6.36
CA ILE A 163 -0.11 -8.43 5.78
C ILE A 163 -1.41 -8.95 6.43
N LEU A 164 -1.68 -8.64 7.71
CA LEU A 164 -2.92 -9.01 8.38
C LEU A 164 -4.18 -8.56 7.61
N GLY A 165 -4.11 -7.42 6.90
CA GLY A 165 -5.20 -6.99 6.03
C GLY A 165 -5.57 -8.03 4.97
N LEU A 166 -4.57 -8.63 4.32
CA LEU A 166 -4.76 -9.70 3.35
C LEU A 166 -5.32 -10.97 4.01
N ALA A 167 -4.83 -11.31 5.21
CA ALA A 167 -5.29 -12.49 5.94
C ALA A 167 -6.75 -12.40 6.38
N ILE A 168 -7.26 -11.19 6.67
CA ILE A 168 -8.67 -10.97 7.02
C ILE A 168 -9.57 -11.04 5.78
N ALA A 169 -9.02 -10.78 4.59
CA ALA A 169 -9.78 -10.74 3.35
C ALA A 169 -10.16 -12.12 2.77
N ASN A 170 -9.56 -13.21 3.27
CA ASN A 170 -9.72 -14.58 2.77
C ASN A 170 -10.27 -15.52 3.84
#